data_AF-A0A842VXV6-F1
#
_entry.id   AF-A0A842VXV6-F1
#
_cell.length_a   1.000
_cell.length_b   1.000
_cell.length_c   1.000
_cell.angle_alpha   90.00
_cell.angle_beta   90.00
_cell.angle_gamma   90.00
#
_symmetry.space_group_name_H-M   'P 1'
#
loop_
_entity.id
_entity.type
_entity.pdbx_description
1 polymer ?
#
loop_
_entity_poly.entity_id
_entity_poly.type
_entity_poly.pdbx_seq_one_letter_code
_entity_poly.pdbx_strand_id
1 'polypeptide(L)'
;MVLFELGFLKSGMVFYEKTFYKILNLNKMSDATKGQFFDAFFNLIESSTEDTVSTMKFKKYNIVFKQFIQNIPNYPTPVKYLIYAIGDPRMDVTQASLLLAEIVEYYKNNYASNTDPKVVEEIPENSEFDKKVSEIIGDFYSTAIERMMHLFFSSDKKTKND
;
A
#
# COMPACT_ATOMS: atom_id res chain seq x y z
N MET A 1 -0.28 -2.89 -17.02
CA MET A 1 -0.95 -2.58 -15.75
C MET A 1 -0.04 -1.64 -14.98
N VAL A 2 -0.59 -0.63 -14.33
CA VAL A 2 0.19 0.34 -13.55
C VAL A 2 -0.47 0.46 -12.19
N LEU A 3 0.22 0.07 -11.13
CA LEU A 3 -0.15 0.49 -9.79
C LEU A 3 0.55 1.85 -9.54
N PHE A 4 -0.03 2.69 -8.71
CA PHE A 4 0.41 4.07 -8.55
C PHE A 4 0.87 4.33 -7.12
N GLU A 5 0.07 3.87 -6.16
CA GLU A 5 0.27 4.12 -4.74
C GLU A 5 -0.14 2.86 -3.97
N LEU A 6 0.60 2.58 -2.90
CA LEU A 6 0.22 1.66 -1.86
C LEU A 6 0.30 2.39 -0.53
N GLY A 7 -0.68 2.21 0.35
CA GLY A 7 -0.65 2.84 1.66
C GLY A 7 -1.24 1.97 2.74
N PHE A 8 -0.87 2.29 3.98
CA PHE A 8 -1.26 1.58 5.19
C PHE A 8 -1.72 2.60 6.22
N LEU A 9 -2.92 2.38 6.78
CA LEU A 9 -3.53 3.20 7.80
C LEU A 9 -3.77 2.43 9.09
N LYS A 10 -3.59 3.13 10.21
CA LYS A 10 -3.89 2.70 11.57
C LYS A 10 -4.90 3.69 12.15
N SER A 11 -6.11 3.23 12.44
CA SER A 11 -7.22 4.02 12.98
C SER A 11 -7.49 5.32 12.21
N GLY A 12 -7.40 5.26 10.89
CA GLY A 12 -7.64 6.42 10.02
C GLY A 12 -6.42 7.29 9.74
N MET A 13 -5.27 7.02 10.37
CA MET A 13 -4.04 7.77 10.13
C MET A 13 -3.11 6.96 9.24
N VAL A 14 -2.64 7.58 8.15
CA VAL A 14 -1.62 6.98 7.28
C VAL A 14 -0.32 6.87 8.06
N PHE A 15 0.28 5.68 8.09
CA PHE A 15 1.58 5.43 8.74
C PHE A 15 2.61 4.83 7.79
N TYR A 16 2.19 4.47 6.59
CA TYR A 16 3.06 4.06 5.50
C TYR A 16 2.41 4.44 4.18
N GLU A 17 3.17 5.08 3.29
CA GLU A 17 2.76 5.39 1.93
C GLU A 17 3.95 5.12 1.01
N LYS A 18 3.69 4.45 -0.12
CA LYS A 18 4.68 4.23 -1.17
C LYS A 18 4.10 4.60 -2.52
N THR A 19 4.70 5.61 -3.14
CA THR A 19 4.36 6.04 -4.50
C THR A 19 5.33 5.42 -5.51
N PHE A 20 4.81 4.67 -6.47
CA PHE A 20 5.62 3.97 -7.49
C PHE A 20 5.71 4.78 -8.77
N TYR A 21 4.59 5.34 -9.18
CA TYR A 21 4.52 6.28 -10.28
C TYR A 21 3.90 7.55 -9.76
N LYS A 22 4.62 8.68 -9.88
CA LYS A 22 4.01 9.99 -9.74
C LYS A 22 2.90 10.04 -10.78
N ILE A 23 1.66 9.95 -10.33
CA ILE A 23 0.51 10.11 -11.20
C ILE A 23 0.64 11.53 -11.78
N LEU A 24 0.97 11.60 -13.08
CA LEU A 24 1.26 12.84 -13.83
C LEU A 24 0.11 13.88 -13.83
N ASN A 25 -0.97 13.63 -13.10
CA ASN A 25 -2.10 14.53 -12.92
C ASN A 25 -2.68 14.53 -11.49
N LEU A 26 -1.99 13.97 -10.49
CA LEU A 26 -2.42 14.06 -9.09
C LEU A 26 -1.85 15.28 -8.37
N ASN A 27 -0.83 15.93 -8.93
CA ASN A 27 -0.52 17.34 -8.60
C ASN A 27 -1.67 18.31 -9.00
N LYS A 28 -2.73 17.80 -9.64
CA LYS A 28 -4.01 18.51 -9.87
C LYS A 28 -5.21 17.85 -9.17
N MET A 29 -4.98 16.89 -8.28
CA MET A 29 -5.93 16.65 -7.19
C MET A 29 -5.52 17.64 -6.11
N SER A 30 -6.28 18.72 -5.93
CA SER A 30 -6.13 19.55 -4.74
C SER A 30 -6.14 18.65 -3.51
N ASP A 31 -5.50 19.06 -2.41
CA ASP A 31 -5.57 18.31 -1.14
C ASP A 31 -7.01 17.94 -0.76
N ALA A 32 -7.99 18.75 -1.17
CA ALA A 32 -9.43 18.45 -1.05
C ALA A 32 -9.90 17.17 -1.78
N THR A 33 -9.31 16.76 -2.90
CA THR A 33 -9.68 15.52 -3.61
C THR A 33 -9.02 14.28 -3.00
N LYS A 34 -7.78 14.40 -2.47
CA LYS A 34 -7.19 13.35 -1.62
C LYS A 34 -7.99 13.24 -0.31
N GLY A 35 -8.40 14.36 0.28
CA GLY A 35 -9.31 14.42 1.42
C GLY A 35 -10.64 13.71 1.14
N GLN A 36 -11.35 14.05 0.06
CA GLN A 36 -12.58 13.35 -0.35
C GLN A 36 -12.38 11.87 -0.64
N PHE A 37 -11.22 11.49 -1.19
CA PHE A 37 -10.85 10.09 -1.38
C PHE A 37 -10.72 9.39 -0.03
N PHE A 38 -9.95 9.94 0.90
CA PHE A 38 -9.80 9.41 2.26
C PHE A 38 -11.13 9.40 3.02
N ASP A 39 -11.97 10.42 2.89
CA ASP A 39 -13.29 10.49 3.53
C ASP A 39 -14.24 9.41 3.01
N ALA A 40 -14.33 9.24 1.68
CA ALA A 40 -15.12 8.16 1.07
C ALA A 40 -14.63 6.78 1.54
N PHE A 41 -13.32 6.67 1.71
CA PHE A 41 -12.64 5.46 2.11
C PHE A 41 -12.81 5.17 3.62
N PHE A 42 -12.76 6.19 4.49
CA PHE A 42 -13.06 6.11 5.92
C PHE A 42 -14.51 5.74 6.19
N ASN A 43 -15.45 6.33 5.46
CA ASN A 43 -16.86 5.97 5.57
C ASN A 43 -17.11 4.48 5.23
N LEU A 44 -16.34 3.91 4.29
CA LEU A 44 -16.40 2.49 3.96
C LEU A 44 -15.76 1.60 5.03
N ILE A 45 -14.61 2.02 5.60
CA ILE A 45 -13.94 1.33 6.72
C ILE A 45 -14.84 1.27 7.96
N GLU A 46 -15.60 2.33 8.25
CA GLU A 46 -16.49 2.35 9.41
C GLU A 46 -17.62 1.32 9.31
N SER A 47 -18.07 1.01 8.10
CA SER A 47 -19.19 0.11 7.83
C SER A 47 -18.83 -1.38 7.77
N SER A 48 -17.55 -1.71 7.62
CA SER A 48 -17.11 -3.09 7.36
C SER A 48 -16.50 -3.72 8.61
N THR A 49 -17.01 -4.88 9.03
CA THR A 49 -16.56 -5.60 10.24
C THR A 49 -15.70 -6.81 9.95
N GLU A 50 -15.50 -7.17 8.67
CA GLU A 50 -14.86 -8.43 8.28
C GLU A 50 -13.51 -8.21 7.56
N ASP A 51 -12.68 -9.25 7.59
CA ASP A 51 -11.35 -9.33 6.97
C ASP A 51 -11.44 -9.47 5.44
N THR A 52 -12.37 -8.74 4.81
CA THR A 52 -12.70 -8.86 3.39
C THR A 52 -11.83 -7.94 2.54
N VAL A 53 -11.51 -8.43 1.33
CA VAL A 53 -10.92 -7.60 0.29
C VAL A 53 -12.05 -6.92 -0.44
N SER A 54 -11.98 -5.60 -0.48
CA SER A 54 -12.98 -4.76 -1.13
C SER A 54 -12.35 -4.00 -2.29
N THR A 55 -13.19 -3.65 -3.26
CA THR A 55 -12.77 -2.86 -4.41
C THR A 55 -13.65 -1.64 -4.58
N MET A 56 -13.03 -0.54 -5.01
CA MET A 56 -13.71 0.69 -5.34
C MET A 56 -13.19 1.20 -6.69
N LYS A 57 -14.09 1.70 -7.52
CA LYS A 57 -13.73 2.51 -8.68
C LYS A 57 -13.88 3.98 -8.32
N PHE A 58 -12.81 4.75 -8.46
CA PHE A 58 -12.83 6.20 -8.26
C PHE A 58 -12.27 6.90 -9.49
N LYS A 59 -13.15 7.59 -10.23
CA LYS A 59 -12.81 8.24 -11.51
C LYS A 59 -12.17 7.22 -12.47
N LYS A 60 -10.85 7.35 -12.72
CA LYS A 60 -10.05 6.51 -13.62
C LYS A 60 -9.13 5.54 -12.89
N TYR A 61 -9.37 5.32 -11.60
CA TYR A 61 -8.56 4.47 -10.75
C TYR A 61 -9.39 3.31 -10.22
N ASN A 62 -8.76 2.14 -10.18
CA ASN A 62 -9.24 1.02 -9.38
C ASN A 62 -8.49 1.03 -8.06
N ILE A 63 -9.20 0.82 -6.97
CA ILE A 63 -8.66 0.75 -5.63
C ILE A 63 -9.01 -0.62 -5.09
N VAL A 64 -8.02 -1.34 -4.60
CA VAL A 64 -8.20 -2.61 -3.90
C VAL A 64 -7.72 -2.38 -2.48
N PHE A 65 -8.49 -2.83 -1.50
CA PHE A 65 -8.14 -2.63 -0.11
C PHE A 65 -8.55 -3.80 0.76
N LYS A 66 -7.80 -3.98 1.84
CA LYS A 66 -8.07 -4.98 2.86
C LYS A 66 -7.98 -4.32 4.22
N GLN A 67 -9.01 -4.53 5.01
CA GLN A 67 -9.03 -4.12 6.41
C GLN A 67 -8.82 -5.33 7.32
N PHE A 68 -8.31 -5.06 8.52
CA PHE A 68 -8.31 -6.01 9.61
C PHE A 68 -8.39 -5.27 10.95
N ILE A 69 -8.89 -5.97 11.96
CA ILE A 69 -9.07 -5.42 13.31
C ILE A 69 -8.16 -6.17 14.26
N GLN A 70 -7.43 -5.41 15.10
CA GLN A 70 -6.62 -5.97 16.18
C GLN A 70 -7.25 -5.60 17.52
N ASN A 71 -7.62 -6.62 18.28
CA ASN A 71 -8.06 -6.46 19.67
C ASN A 71 -6.82 -6.49 20.57
N ILE A 72 -6.51 -5.36 21.20
CA ILE A 72 -5.37 -5.25 22.10
C ILE A 72 -5.87 -5.44 23.54
N PRO A 73 -5.28 -6.37 24.32
CA PRO A 73 -5.64 -6.55 25.72
C PRO A 73 -5.58 -5.23 26.49
N ASN A 74 -6.60 -4.96 27.31
CA ASN A 74 -6.72 -3.74 28.12
C ASN A 74 -6.92 -2.44 27.33
N TYR A 75 -7.19 -2.51 26.02
CA TYR A 75 -7.54 -1.35 25.21
C TYR A 75 -9.05 -1.34 24.91
N PRO A 76 -9.77 -0.22 25.16
CA PRO A 76 -11.23 -0.20 25.14
C PRO A 76 -11.84 -0.25 23.73
N THR A 77 -11.08 0.11 22.70
CA THR A 77 -11.55 0.20 21.32
C THR A 77 -10.64 -0.60 20.40
N PRO A 78 -11.15 -1.50 19.54
CA PRO A 78 -10.30 -2.23 18.62
C PRO A 78 -9.50 -1.30 17.70
N VAL A 79 -8.23 -1.65 17.44
CA VAL A 79 -7.41 -0.90 16.48
C VAL A 79 -7.76 -1.39 15.08
N LYS A 80 -8.22 -0.47 14.24
CA LYS A 80 -8.54 -0.77 12.84
C LYS A 80 -7.32 -0.51 11.99
N TYR A 81 -6.95 -1.47 11.17
CA TYR A 81 -5.92 -1.31 10.16
C TYR A 81 -6.52 -1.45 8.79
N LEU A 82 -5.96 -0.71 7.85
CA LEU A 82 -6.28 -0.90 6.46
C LEU A 82 -5.05 -0.73 5.60
N ILE A 83 -4.88 -1.65 4.65
CA ILE A 83 -3.95 -1.51 3.54
C ILE A 83 -4.73 -1.28 2.23
N TYR A 84 -4.22 -0.40 1.36
CA TYR A 84 -4.81 -0.13 0.05
C TYR A 84 -3.77 -0.09 -1.06
N ALA A 85 -4.24 -0.35 -2.27
CA ALA A 85 -3.51 -0.27 -3.53
C ALA A 85 -4.36 0.52 -4.54
N ILE A 86 -3.79 1.60 -5.10
CA ILE A 86 -4.41 2.42 -6.15
C ILE A 86 -3.73 2.13 -7.48
N GLY A 87 -4.47 1.68 -8.49
CA GLY A 87 -3.95 1.38 -9.82
C GLY A 87 -4.82 1.90 -10.96
N ASP A 88 -4.36 1.64 -12.19
CA ASP A 88 -5.12 1.92 -13.41
C ASP A 88 -6.36 1.00 -13.50
N PRO A 89 -7.33 1.28 -14.40
CA PRO A 89 -8.54 0.46 -14.52
C PRO A 89 -8.29 -0.99 -14.94
N ARG A 90 -7.06 -1.33 -15.36
CA ARG A 90 -6.64 -2.67 -15.78
C ARG A 90 -5.94 -3.43 -14.65
N MET A 91 -5.89 -2.86 -13.45
CA MET A 91 -5.35 -3.53 -12.28
C MET A 91 -6.10 -4.84 -11.99
N ASP A 92 -5.35 -5.94 -11.94
CA ASP A 92 -5.87 -7.24 -11.54
C ASP A 92 -6.18 -7.23 -10.04
N VAL A 93 -7.47 -7.26 -9.72
CA VAL A 93 -7.98 -7.24 -8.34
C VAL A 93 -7.50 -8.45 -7.55
N THR A 94 -7.43 -9.63 -8.18
CA THR A 94 -7.04 -10.88 -7.50
C THR A 94 -5.58 -10.83 -7.11
N GLN A 95 -4.71 -10.42 -8.02
CA GLN A 95 -3.29 -10.28 -7.71
C GLN A 95 -3.03 -9.15 -6.70
N ALA A 96 -3.69 -8.00 -6.84
CA ALA A 96 -3.59 -6.91 -5.86
C ALA A 96 -4.05 -7.38 -4.47
N SER A 97 -5.14 -8.15 -4.40
CA SER A 97 -5.63 -8.75 -3.15
C SER A 97 -4.60 -9.65 -2.48
N LEU A 98 -3.91 -10.51 -3.26
CA LEU A 98 -2.88 -11.42 -2.73
C LEU A 98 -1.69 -10.65 -2.16
N LEU A 99 -1.23 -9.62 -2.87
CA LEU A 99 -0.14 -8.75 -2.40
C LEU A 99 -0.48 -8.02 -1.12
N LEU A 100 -1.68 -7.45 -1.04
CA LEU A 100 -2.14 -6.79 0.17
C LEU A 100 -2.22 -7.76 1.35
N ALA A 101 -2.64 -9.00 1.13
CA ALA A 101 -2.67 -10.02 2.17
C ALA A 101 -1.26 -10.38 2.66
N GLU A 102 -0.29 -10.55 1.75
CA GLU A 102 1.09 -10.87 2.08
C GLU A 102 1.78 -9.75 2.87
N ILE A 103 1.56 -8.49 2.48
CA ILE A 103 2.09 -7.32 3.22
C ILE A 103 1.47 -7.24 4.62
N VAL A 104 0.16 -7.48 4.74
CA VAL A 104 -0.54 -7.49 6.03
C VAL A 104 -0.02 -8.60 6.93
N GLU A 105 0.20 -9.80 6.39
CA GLU A 105 0.74 -10.92 7.15
C GLU A 105 2.17 -10.63 7.63
N TYR A 106 3.03 -10.09 6.75
CA TYR A 106 4.37 -9.66 7.14
C TYR A 106 4.34 -8.59 8.24
N TYR A 107 3.46 -7.59 8.14
CA TYR A 107 3.26 -6.58 9.18
C TYR A 107 2.83 -7.22 10.51
N LYS A 108 1.81 -8.09 10.48
CA LYS A 108 1.29 -8.78 11.66
C LYS A 108 2.37 -9.59 12.38
N ASN A 109 3.20 -10.30 11.64
CA ASN A 109 4.20 -11.20 12.18
C ASN A 109 5.41 -10.47 12.78
N ASN A 110 5.76 -9.28 12.28
CA ASN A 110 7.03 -8.63 12.62
C ASN A 110 6.86 -7.30 13.37
N TYR A 111 5.70 -6.64 13.27
CA TYR A 111 5.52 -5.26 13.76
C TYR A 111 4.29 -5.05 14.66
N ALA A 112 3.21 -5.82 14.46
CA ALA A 112 1.93 -5.57 15.14
C ALA A 112 1.93 -5.85 16.67
N SER A 113 3.00 -6.42 17.23
CA SER A 113 3.12 -6.76 18.65
C SER A 113 3.84 -5.71 19.52
N ASN A 114 4.48 -4.69 18.93
CA ASN A 114 5.51 -3.90 19.63
C ASN A 114 5.19 -2.41 19.85
N THR A 115 4.04 -1.89 19.44
CA THR A 115 3.75 -0.44 19.50
C THR A 115 2.47 -0.10 20.26
N ASP A 116 2.51 1.03 20.98
CA ASP A 116 1.34 1.60 21.66
C ASP A 116 0.21 1.80 20.62
N PRO A 117 -1.02 1.32 20.89
CA PRO A 117 -2.19 1.53 20.03
C PRO A 117 -2.42 2.98 19.63
N LYS A 118 -2.04 3.95 20.48
CA LYS A 118 -2.23 5.39 20.26
C LYS A 118 -1.13 6.04 19.43
N VAL A 119 0.05 5.42 19.36
CA VAL A 119 1.17 5.97 18.61
C VAL A 119 1.11 5.44 17.19
N VAL A 120 1.03 6.37 16.25
CA VAL A 120 1.17 6.08 14.82
C VAL A 120 2.62 6.36 14.48
N GLU A 121 3.45 5.32 14.51
CA GLU A 121 4.84 5.43 14.06
C GLU A 121 4.86 5.33 12.54
N GLU A 122 5.31 6.40 11.87
CA GLU A 122 5.56 6.36 10.44
C GLU A 122 6.67 5.36 10.14
N ILE A 123 6.40 4.44 9.21
CA ILE A 123 7.42 3.52 8.72
C ILE A 123 8.30 4.28 7.74
N PRO A 124 9.61 4.43 8.02
CA PRO A 124 10.48 5.23 7.18
C PRO A 124 10.78 4.53 5.85
N GLU A 125 11.01 5.33 4.81
CA GLU A 125 11.56 4.86 3.54
C GLU A 125 12.89 4.12 3.76
N ASN A 126 13.14 3.05 3.00
CA ASN A 126 14.32 2.19 3.13
C ASN A 126 14.42 1.37 4.44
N SER A 127 13.39 1.39 5.28
CA SER A 127 13.26 0.46 6.41
C SER A 127 13.22 -1.00 5.94
N GLU A 128 13.41 -1.95 6.86
CA GLU A 128 13.26 -3.37 6.57
C GLU A 128 11.85 -3.68 6.03
N PHE A 129 10.82 -3.05 6.61
CA PHE A 129 9.46 -3.13 6.10
C PHE A 129 9.34 -2.61 4.66
N ASP A 130 9.86 -1.43 4.37
CA ASP A 130 9.79 -0.85 3.02
C ASP A 130 10.53 -1.69 1.97
N LYS A 131 11.69 -2.27 2.34
CA LYS A 131 12.42 -3.22 1.50
C LYS A 131 11.60 -4.48 1.25
N LYS A 132 11.00 -5.05 2.29
CA LYS A 132 10.14 -6.23 2.15
C LYS A 132 8.92 -5.94 1.28
N VAL A 133 8.27 -4.80 1.46
CA VAL A 133 7.16 -4.36 0.58
C VAL A 133 7.63 -4.29 -0.87
N SER A 134 8.82 -3.74 -1.12
CA SER A 134 9.39 -3.68 -2.47
C SER A 134 9.66 -5.08 -3.06
N GLU A 135 10.09 -6.03 -2.25
CA GLU A 135 10.29 -7.43 -2.65
C GLU A 135 8.97 -8.15 -2.95
N ILE A 136 7.97 -8.03 -2.06
CA ILE A 136 6.63 -8.62 -2.22
C ILE A 136 5.99 -8.10 -3.49
N ILE A 137 6.12 -6.79 -3.71
CA ILE A 137 5.59 -6.13 -4.90
C ILE A 137 6.38 -6.58 -6.15
N GLY A 138 7.70 -6.74 -6.04
CA GLY A 138 8.56 -7.38 -7.04
C GLY A 138 8.22 -7.03 -8.48
N ASP A 139 7.99 -8.08 -9.29
CA ASP A 139 7.64 -8.01 -10.72
C ASP A 139 6.16 -7.74 -11.03
N PHE A 140 5.27 -7.70 -10.02
CA PHE A 140 3.86 -7.33 -10.21
C PHE A 140 3.73 -5.97 -10.91
N TYR A 141 4.74 -5.14 -10.70
CA TYR A 141 4.81 -3.77 -11.20
C TYR A 141 5.70 -3.52 -12.38
N SER A 142 6.57 -4.47 -12.73
CA SER A 142 7.56 -4.21 -13.77
C SER A 142 6.81 -4.01 -15.08
N THR A 143 6.60 -2.75 -15.44
CA THR A 143 6.10 -2.42 -16.77
C THR A 143 7.08 -3.03 -17.77
N ALA A 144 6.62 -3.33 -18.98
CA ALA A 144 7.55 -3.73 -20.05
C ALA A 144 8.71 -2.73 -20.17
N ILE A 145 8.49 -1.45 -19.83
CA ILE A 145 9.50 -0.38 -19.79
C ILE A 145 10.49 -0.56 -18.63
N GLU A 146 10.06 -0.84 -17.39
CA GLU A 146 10.99 -1.10 -16.27
C GLU A 146 11.77 -2.40 -16.45
N ARG A 147 11.12 -3.45 -16.96
CA ARG A 147 11.81 -4.68 -17.39
C ARG A 147 12.83 -4.40 -18.49
N MET A 148 12.45 -3.62 -19.51
CA MET A 148 13.38 -3.18 -20.56
C MET A 148 14.52 -2.33 -19.98
N MET A 149 14.24 -1.36 -19.11
CA MET A 149 15.30 -0.53 -18.53
C MET A 149 16.26 -1.37 -17.68
N HIS A 150 15.76 -2.32 -16.91
CA HIS A 150 16.59 -3.20 -16.11
C HIS A 150 17.36 -4.24 -16.97
N LEU A 151 16.79 -4.68 -18.10
CA LEU A 151 17.45 -5.59 -19.05
C LEU A 151 18.50 -4.88 -19.93
N PHE A 152 18.26 -3.62 -20.30
CA PHE A 152 19.13 -2.85 -21.20
C PHE A 152 20.11 -1.90 -20.49
N PHE A 153 19.86 -1.51 -19.24
CA PHE A 153 20.70 -0.56 -18.50
C PHE A 153 21.30 -1.11 -17.19
N SER A 154 20.95 -2.33 -16.74
CA SER A 154 21.62 -2.94 -15.58
C SER A 154 22.86 -3.78 -15.94
N SER A 155 23.27 -3.81 -17.21
CA SER A 155 24.46 -4.53 -17.68
C SER A 155 25.80 -3.80 -17.44
N ASP A 156 25.80 -2.55 -16.96
CA ASP A 156 27.03 -1.75 -16.79
C ASP A 156 27.66 -1.77 -15.38
N LYS A 157 27.40 -2.82 -14.60
CA LYS A 157 28.18 -3.09 -13.38
C LYS A 157 28.75 -4.50 -13.36
N LYS A 158 29.61 -4.82 -14.32
CA LYS A 158 30.62 -5.87 -14.16
C LYS A 158 31.75 -5.81 -15.21
N THR A 159 32.53 -4.73 -15.19
CA THR A 159 33.94 -4.77 -15.68
C THR A 159 34.69 -3.54 -15.19
N LYS A 160 35.09 -3.56 -13.91
CA LYS A 160 36.36 -2.99 -13.46
C LYS A 160 36.82 -3.84 -12.29
N ASN A 161 37.67 -4.81 -12.58
CA ASN A 161 38.75 -5.20 -11.69
C ASN A 161 39.97 -5.30 -12.60
N ASP A 162 40.92 -4.43 -12.29
CA ASP A 162 42.31 -4.48 -12.73
C ASP A 162 42.98 -5.81 -12.32
#